data_AF-A0A6B2X5Y0-F1
#
_entry.id   AF-A0A6B2X5Y0-F1
#
_cell.length_a   1.000
_cell.length_b   1.000
_cell.length_c   1.000
_cell.angle_alpha   90.00
_cell.angle_beta   90.00
_cell.angle_gamma   90.00
#
_symmetry.space_group_name_H-M   'P 1'
#
loop_
_entity.id
_entity.type
_entity.pdbx_description
1 polymer ?
#
loop_
_entity_poly.entity_id
_entity_poly.type
_entity_poly.pdbx_seq_one_letter_code
_entity_poly.pdbx_strand_id
1 'polypeptide(L)'
;MEIRPLAALQTADGLSLAFNPYGLGGRMNPEDAAEFQQRQIADCDLADAVAAGTRDSFERLRTVFAYGVLCYDLYTLVGDHALLVYEQALRDRFMEWCAGSVTFRFPEAADVSLPVMSYDDVERHARRMKGKRGKLLVGAATVDFNGTLHGLRLWARAAGLLRGRRSRMVEQALARLRNHVAHPSGHHVDTPVEAARTVRTLAEVINQLWGRATPNGRLYPQPLRREIAVLSWKGDASIHVEPADALFVGGDEEEQAGDEYQHVVVRAIPFIPGSHWNDEHLTEFDTHYETTRYPTDYLWGPGTRRAARAWLESERPEADSVDFTDRVFLMRDDAGRLLPPMRPEVAAGLPAGERTGTWHAVRADFPEDAFAHVRGTTQDGGSHSGDQGDCASCSVEVLGSGTFDDVLGVAETTLGAIQPVRLPTVRLPLSLFWPDRT
;
A
#
# COMPACT_ATOMS: atom_id res chain seq x y z
N MET A 1 21.17 -35.58 -24.66
CA MET A 1 20.41 -34.44 -25.20
C MET A 1 20.39 -34.57 -26.71
N GLU A 2 19.21 -34.67 -27.31
CA GLU A 2 19.06 -34.64 -28.77
C GLU A 2 19.09 -33.19 -29.26
N ILE A 3 19.84 -32.93 -30.34
CA ILE A 3 19.95 -31.59 -30.93
C ILE A 3 18.69 -31.34 -31.75
N ARG A 4 17.94 -30.28 -31.41
CA ARG A 4 16.72 -29.89 -32.13
C ARG A 4 17.04 -28.93 -33.28
N PRO A 5 16.36 -29.04 -34.44
CA PRO A 5 16.48 -28.05 -35.51
C PRO A 5 15.83 -26.71 -35.11
N LEU A 6 16.27 -25.61 -35.72
CA LEU A 6 15.76 -24.26 -35.43
C LEU A 6 14.23 -24.16 -35.56
N ALA A 7 13.64 -24.77 -36.59
CA ALA A 7 12.19 -24.76 -36.78
C ALA A 7 11.42 -25.37 -35.59
N ALA A 8 11.98 -26.40 -34.94
CA ALA A 8 11.39 -26.98 -33.74
C ALA A 8 11.51 -26.07 -32.52
N LEU A 9 12.58 -25.25 -32.44
CA LEU A 9 12.76 -24.25 -31.38
C LEU A 9 11.86 -23.01 -31.55
N GLN A 10 11.39 -22.75 -32.77
CA GLN A 10 10.45 -21.65 -33.08
C GLN A 10 8.98 -22.06 -32.95
N THR A 11 8.70 -23.34 -32.70
CA THR A 11 7.33 -23.82 -32.51
C THR A 11 6.86 -23.42 -31.12
N ALA A 12 5.68 -22.78 -31.03
CA ALA A 12 5.12 -22.37 -29.75
C ALA A 12 4.83 -23.58 -28.85
N ASP A 13 5.08 -23.39 -27.56
CA ASP A 13 4.83 -24.38 -26.54
C ASP A 13 3.32 -24.50 -26.27
N GLY A 14 2.79 -25.73 -26.33
CA GLY A 14 1.36 -25.97 -26.23
C GLY A 14 0.73 -25.65 -24.87
N LEU A 15 1.51 -25.66 -23.77
CA LEU A 15 1.02 -25.26 -22.45
C LEU A 15 0.92 -23.73 -22.36
N SER A 16 1.89 -23.03 -22.95
CA SER A 16 1.88 -21.56 -23.00
C SER A 16 0.65 -21.01 -23.71
N LEU A 17 0.19 -21.69 -24.77
CA LEU A 17 -1.00 -21.31 -25.53
C LEU A 17 -2.32 -21.45 -24.75
N ALA A 18 -2.34 -22.19 -23.64
CA ALA A 18 -3.56 -22.44 -22.86
C ALA A 18 -3.93 -21.31 -21.89
N PHE A 19 -3.08 -20.29 -21.76
CA PHE A 19 -3.31 -19.12 -20.90
C PHE A 19 -3.81 -17.94 -21.74
N ASN A 20 -5.03 -17.50 -21.47
CA ASN A 20 -5.69 -16.41 -22.21
C ASN A 20 -6.36 -15.39 -21.27
N PRO A 21 -7.00 -14.32 -21.79
CA PRO A 21 -7.61 -13.28 -20.96
C PRO A 21 -8.69 -13.76 -19.97
N TYR A 22 -9.28 -14.94 -20.19
CA TYR A 22 -10.31 -15.53 -19.32
C TYR A 22 -9.73 -16.58 -18.36
N GLY A 23 -8.41 -16.76 -18.34
CA GLY A 23 -7.70 -17.70 -17.47
C GLY A 23 -7.15 -18.91 -18.22
N LEU A 24 -7.14 -20.06 -17.54
CA LEU A 24 -6.63 -21.31 -18.08
C LEU A 24 -7.72 -22.05 -18.87
N GLY A 25 -7.45 -22.36 -20.13
CA GLY A 25 -8.30 -23.18 -20.98
C GLY A 25 -8.65 -22.51 -22.30
N GLY A 26 -8.85 -23.27 -23.38
CA GLY A 26 -8.92 -22.71 -24.74
C GLY A 26 -7.55 -22.24 -25.23
N ARG A 27 -7.09 -22.76 -26.37
CA ARG A 27 -5.76 -22.43 -26.89
C ARG A 27 -5.82 -21.19 -27.78
N MET A 28 -4.94 -20.23 -27.52
CA MET A 28 -4.73 -19.07 -28.38
C MET A 28 -3.90 -19.46 -29.62
N ASN A 29 -4.04 -18.67 -30.69
CA ASN A 29 -3.05 -18.71 -31.76
C ASN A 29 -1.69 -18.24 -31.20
N PRO A 30 -0.55 -18.78 -31.69
CA PRO A 30 0.78 -18.42 -31.20
C PRO A 30 1.08 -16.92 -31.17
N GLU A 31 0.69 -16.19 -32.21
CA GLU A 31 0.91 -14.74 -32.33
C GLU A 31 0.09 -13.97 -31.28
N ASP A 32 -1.19 -14.31 -31.13
CA ASP A 32 -2.08 -13.72 -30.14
C ASP A 32 -1.58 -14.00 -28.71
N ALA A 33 -1.06 -15.22 -28.47
CA ALA A 33 -0.47 -15.60 -27.20
C ALA A 33 0.79 -14.75 -26.91
N ALA A 34 1.69 -14.62 -27.88
CA ALA A 34 2.91 -13.80 -27.74
C ALA A 34 2.57 -12.34 -27.42
N GLU A 35 1.59 -11.75 -28.12
CA GLU A 35 1.14 -10.40 -27.84
C GLU A 35 0.50 -10.28 -26.46
N PHE A 36 -0.41 -11.21 -26.10
CA PHE A 36 -1.10 -11.21 -24.81
C PHE A 36 -0.13 -11.28 -23.64
N GLN A 37 0.86 -12.18 -23.70
CA GLN A 37 1.86 -12.33 -22.65
C GLN A 37 2.74 -11.08 -22.54
N GLN A 38 3.22 -10.52 -23.65
CA GLN A 38 4.02 -9.28 -23.61
C GLN A 38 3.24 -8.11 -22.99
N ARG A 39 1.95 -7.96 -23.32
CA ARG A 39 1.07 -6.95 -22.70
C ARG A 39 0.95 -7.11 -21.19
N GLN A 40 1.14 -8.31 -20.63
CA GLN A 40 1.11 -8.53 -19.19
C GLN A 40 2.23 -7.80 -18.44
N ILE A 41 3.31 -7.36 -19.08
CA ILE A 41 4.42 -6.64 -18.42
C ILE A 41 4.88 -5.41 -19.22
N ALA A 42 4.12 -5.00 -20.23
CA ALA A 42 4.51 -3.93 -21.15
C ALA A 42 4.59 -2.55 -20.48
N ASP A 43 3.74 -2.31 -19.50
CA ASP A 43 3.63 -1.08 -18.69
C ASP A 43 4.57 -1.05 -17.47
N CYS A 44 5.42 -2.08 -17.31
CA CYS A 44 6.35 -2.17 -16.19
C CYS A 44 7.63 -1.38 -16.48
N ASP A 45 7.53 -0.05 -16.49
CA ASP A 45 8.67 0.82 -16.76
C ASP A 45 9.44 1.20 -15.50
N LEU A 46 10.78 1.19 -15.58
CA LEU A 46 11.66 1.62 -14.49
C LEU A 46 12.04 3.10 -14.61
N ALA A 47 11.99 3.83 -13.49
CA ALA A 47 12.42 5.22 -13.37
C ALA A 47 13.84 5.43 -13.89
N ASP A 48 14.10 6.50 -14.64
CA ASP A 48 15.39 6.76 -15.31
C ASP A 48 16.60 6.68 -14.38
N ALA A 49 16.44 7.09 -13.13
CA ALA A 49 17.49 7.12 -12.10
C ALA A 49 17.93 5.73 -11.60
N VAL A 50 17.21 4.65 -11.93
CA VAL A 50 17.58 3.30 -11.50
C VAL A 50 18.96 2.91 -12.04
N ALA A 51 19.80 2.35 -11.16
CA ALA A 51 21.15 1.90 -11.48
C ALA A 51 21.18 0.98 -12.71
N ALA A 52 22.18 1.17 -13.57
CA ALA A 52 22.32 0.45 -14.85
C ALA A 52 22.30 -1.08 -14.66
N GLY A 53 23.01 -1.60 -13.65
CA GLY A 53 23.03 -3.04 -13.37
C GLY A 53 21.65 -3.63 -13.09
N THR A 54 20.85 -2.95 -12.25
CA THR A 54 19.48 -3.37 -11.95
C THR A 54 18.57 -3.23 -13.19
N ARG A 55 18.70 -2.14 -13.96
CA ARG A 55 17.93 -1.93 -15.19
C ARG A 55 18.20 -3.02 -16.22
N ASP A 56 19.47 -3.31 -16.49
CA ASP A 56 19.86 -4.32 -17.48
C ASP A 56 19.36 -5.72 -17.10
N SER A 57 19.43 -6.07 -15.80
CA SER A 57 18.85 -7.32 -15.29
C SER A 57 17.33 -7.36 -15.50
N PHE A 58 16.62 -6.26 -15.23
CA PHE A 58 15.17 -6.19 -15.39
C PHE A 58 14.72 -6.26 -16.87
N GLU A 59 15.37 -5.52 -17.77
CA GLU A 59 15.05 -5.57 -19.21
C GLU A 59 15.34 -6.95 -19.82
N ARG A 60 16.35 -7.65 -19.30
CA ARG A 60 16.58 -9.07 -19.63
C ARG A 60 15.40 -9.95 -19.20
N LEU A 61 14.83 -9.74 -18.01
CA LEU A 61 13.64 -10.48 -17.56
C LEU A 61 12.46 -10.25 -18.51
N ARG A 62 12.17 -9.00 -18.89
CA ARG A 62 11.10 -8.68 -19.85
C ARG A 62 11.30 -9.39 -21.19
N THR A 63 12.53 -9.39 -21.68
CA THR A 63 12.91 -10.04 -22.93
C THR A 63 12.71 -11.56 -22.85
N VAL A 64 13.22 -12.21 -21.78
CA VAL A 64 13.09 -13.67 -21.61
C VAL A 64 11.64 -14.09 -21.36
N PHE A 65 10.86 -13.27 -20.67
CA PHE A 65 9.43 -13.52 -20.46
C PHE A 65 8.68 -13.62 -21.80
N ALA A 66 8.96 -12.73 -22.75
CA ALA A 66 8.34 -12.77 -24.07
C ALA A 66 8.64 -14.09 -24.82
N TYR A 67 9.82 -14.67 -24.62
CA TYR A 67 10.20 -15.96 -25.21
C TYR A 67 9.52 -17.16 -24.53
N GLY A 68 8.85 -16.98 -23.39
CA GLY A 68 8.15 -18.06 -22.69
C GLY A 68 7.09 -18.76 -23.53
N VAL A 69 6.51 -18.08 -24.52
CA VAL A 69 5.56 -18.69 -25.48
C VAL A 69 6.20 -19.81 -26.31
N LEU A 70 7.52 -19.79 -26.50
CA LEU A 70 8.27 -20.83 -27.21
C LEU A 70 8.78 -21.93 -26.27
N CYS A 71 8.91 -21.65 -24.98
CA CYS A 71 9.40 -22.58 -23.98
C CYS A 71 8.82 -22.23 -22.60
N TYR A 72 7.85 -23.02 -22.16
CA TYR A 72 7.09 -22.76 -20.93
C TYR A 72 7.97 -22.61 -19.68
N ASP A 73 9.03 -23.41 -19.57
CA ASP A 73 9.95 -23.38 -18.43
C ASP A 73 10.65 -22.02 -18.23
N LEU A 74 10.71 -21.18 -19.28
CA LEU A 74 11.24 -19.82 -19.15
C LEU A 74 10.41 -18.96 -18.20
N TYR A 75 9.11 -19.20 -18.04
CA TYR A 75 8.30 -18.46 -17.06
C TYR A 75 8.77 -18.73 -15.63
N THR A 76 9.07 -19.98 -15.29
CA THR A 76 9.67 -20.35 -14.01
C THR A 76 11.02 -19.65 -13.82
N LEU A 77 11.89 -19.69 -14.83
CA LEU A 77 13.20 -19.05 -14.75
C LEU A 77 13.11 -17.53 -14.61
N VAL A 78 12.12 -16.90 -15.24
CA VAL A 78 11.87 -15.46 -15.10
C VAL A 78 11.36 -15.13 -13.69
N GLY A 79 10.41 -15.90 -13.16
CA GLY A 79 9.90 -15.70 -11.79
C GLY A 79 11.01 -15.83 -10.76
N ASP A 80 11.81 -16.90 -10.84
CA ASP A 80 12.94 -17.15 -9.96
C ASP A 80 14.01 -16.05 -10.06
N HIS A 81 14.38 -15.66 -11.29
CA HIS A 81 15.39 -14.64 -11.50
C HIS A 81 14.88 -13.26 -11.06
N ALA A 82 13.60 -12.93 -11.22
CA ALA A 82 13.02 -11.71 -10.68
C ALA A 82 13.20 -11.60 -9.16
N LEU A 83 13.07 -12.71 -8.42
CA LEU A 83 13.33 -12.76 -6.98
C LEU A 83 14.82 -12.55 -6.62
N LEU A 84 15.75 -12.90 -7.51
CA LEU A 84 17.18 -12.59 -7.34
C LEU A 84 17.47 -11.12 -7.64
N VAL A 85 16.85 -10.55 -8.68
CA VAL A 85 16.98 -9.13 -9.04
C VAL A 85 16.41 -8.23 -7.95
N TYR A 86 15.39 -8.68 -7.21
CA TYR A 86 14.90 -7.97 -6.02
C TYR A 86 16.02 -7.65 -5.00
N GLU A 87 16.89 -8.62 -4.71
CA GLU A 87 18.02 -8.37 -3.82
C GLU A 87 19.09 -7.51 -4.49
N GLN A 88 19.36 -7.73 -5.78
CA GLN A 88 20.30 -6.89 -6.53
C GLN A 88 19.89 -5.41 -6.45
N ALA A 89 18.61 -5.10 -6.67
CA ALA A 89 18.09 -3.73 -6.59
C ALA A 89 18.30 -3.09 -5.20
N LEU A 90 18.07 -3.86 -4.13
CA LEU A 90 18.34 -3.39 -2.77
C LEU A 90 19.83 -3.14 -2.52
N ARG A 91 20.72 -3.98 -3.07
CA ARG A 91 22.18 -3.80 -2.94
C ARG A 91 22.65 -2.58 -3.70
N ASP A 92 22.23 -2.41 -4.95
CA ASP A 92 22.57 -1.26 -5.79
C ASP A 92 22.11 0.03 -5.11
N ARG A 93 20.86 0.06 -4.63
CA ARG A 93 20.33 1.23 -3.91
C ARG A 93 21.03 1.49 -2.59
N PHE A 94 21.42 0.44 -1.86
CA PHE A 94 22.20 0.58 -0.62
C PHE A 94 23.57 1.22 -0.87
N MET A 95 24.26 0.80 -1.94
CA MET A 95 25.57 1.34 -2.29
C MET A 95 25.50 2.81 -2.70
N GLU A 96 24.44 3.23 -3.39
CA GLU A 96 24.18 4.65 -3.65
C GLU A 96 23.98 5.43 -2.34
N TRP A 97 23.14 4.91 -1.43
CA TRP A 97 22.83 5.56 -0.16
C TRP A 97 24.04 5.70 0.76
N CYS A 98 24.90 4.67 0.85
CA CYS A 98 26.03 4.70 1.77
C CYS A 98 27.16 5.63 1.29
N ALA A 99 27.16 6.02 0.01
CA ALA A 99 28.10 7.00 -0.56
C ALA A 99 29.57 6.77 -0.15
N GLY A 100 30.00 5.50 -0.13
CA GLY A 100 31.37 5.08 0.20
C GLY A 100 31.67 4.81 1.68
N SER A 101 30.71 4.94 2.61
CA SER A 101 30.92 4.57 4.01
C SER A 101 29.66 4.07 4.72
N VAL A 102 29.82 3.20 5.73
CA VAL A 102 28.73 2.74 6.58
C VAL A 102 29.05 3.00 8.05
N THR A 103 28.08 3.52 8.80
CA THR A 103 28.26 3.89 10.20
C THR A 103 27.46 2.96 11.12
N PHE A 104 28.12 2.39 12.11
CA PHE A 104 27.50 1.53 13.12
C PHE A 104 27.51 2.20 14.49
N ARG A 105 26.35 2.18 15.16
CA ARG A 105 26.17 2.64 16.54
C ARG A 105 26.26 1.48 17.52
N PHE A 106 26.85 1.75 18.68
CA PHE A 106 26.97 0.83 19.79
C PHE A 106 26.30 1.44 21.05
N PRO A 107 25.75 0.62 21.95
CA PRO A 107 25.10 1.13 23.17
C PRO A 107 26.03 1.94 24.09
N GLU A 108 27.31 1.56 24.16
CA GLU A 108 28.28 2.08 25.15
C GLU A 108 29.59 2.57 24.49
N ALA A 109 29.61 2.74 23.17
CA ALA A 109 30.81 3.15 22.45
C ALA A 109 30.47 4.17 21.35
N ALA A 110 31.48 4.94 20.95
CA ALA A 110 31.36 5.89 19.86
C ALA A 110 30.94 5.19 18.55
N ASP A 111 30.16 5.91 17.73
CA ASP A 111 29.77 5.45 16.40
C ASP A 111 31.04 5.18 15.56
N VAL A 112 31.07 4.05 14.85
CA VAL A 112 32.20 3.64 14.01
C VAL A 112 31.79 3.72 12.54
N SER A 113 32.43 4.62 11.80
CA SER A 113 32.31 4.70 10.33
C SER A 113 33.38 3.88 9.64
N LEU A 114 33.00 3.10 8.64
CA LEU A 114 33.88 2.23 7.87
C LEU A 114 33.76 2.53 6.38
N PRO A 115 34.87 2.69 5.65
CA PRO A 115 34.85 2.87 4.21
C PRO A 115 34.40 1.58 3.52
N VAL A 116 33.61 1.71 2.46
CA VAL A 116 33.14 0.60 1.61
C VAL A 116 33.26 0.97 0.15
N MET A 117 33.85 0.08 -0.65
CA MET A 117 33.99 0.27 -2.11
C MET A 117 33.12 -0.71 -2.89
N SER A 118 32.68 -1.78 -2.22
CA SER A 118 31.87 -2.85 -2.79
C SER A 118 30.86 -3.35 -1.76
N TYR A 119 29.83 -4.05 -2.24
CA TYR A 119 28.88 -4.71 -1.34
C TYR A 119 29.53 -5.84 -0.51
N ASP A 120 30.57 -6.49 -1.02
CA ASP A 120 31.32 -7.50 -0.27
C ASP A 120 32.05 -6.91 0.95
N ASP A 121 32.47 -5.64 0.87
CA ASP A 121 33.01 -4.92 2.03
C ASP A 121 31.92 -4.64 3.07
N VAL A 122 30.74 -4.22 2.60
CA VAL A 122 29.54 -4.02 3.45
C VAL A 122 29.20 -5.30 4.20
N GLU A 123 29.12 -6.44 3.51
CA GLU A 123 28.77 -7.71 4.13
C GLU A 123 29.82 -8.14 5.17
N ARG A 124 31.11 -8.01 4.82
CA ARG A 124 32.22 -8.32 5.74
C ARG A 124 32.18 -7.47 7.00
N HIS A 125 31.92 -6.16 6.85
CA HIS A 125 31.80 -5.24 7.95
C HIS A 125 30.55 -5.50 8.80
N ALA A 126 29.40 -5.73 8.17
CA ALA A 126 28.14 -6.01 8.87
C ALA A 126 28.23 -7.29 9.70
N ARG A 127 28.81 -8.38 9.15
CA ARG A 127 29.04 -9.63 9.90
C ARG A 127 29.91 -9.40 11.13
N ARG A 128 31.00 -8.63 10.98
CA ARG A 128 31.90 -8.28 12.09
C ARG A 128 31.19 -7.44 13.16
N MET A 129 30.40 -6.44 12.74
CA MET A 129 29.72 -5.53 13.66
C MET A 129 28.55 -6.17 14.37
N LYS A 130 27.81 -7.08 13.71
CA LYS A 130 26.76 -7.88 14.35
C LYS A 130 27.29 -8.68 15.56
N GLY A 131 28.47 -9.29 15.43
CA GLY A 131 29.13 -9.98 16.55
C GLY A 131 29.44 -9.07 17.75
N LYS A 132 29.58 -7.76 17.51
CA LYS A 132 29.80 -6.72 18.52
C LYS A 132 28.52 -5.98 18.93
N ARG A 133 27.34 -6.47 18.54
CA ARG A 133 26.04 -5.81 18.75
C ARG A 133 25.96 -4.39 18.18
N GLY A 134 26.73 -4.10 17.13
CA GLY A 134 26.64 -2.85 16.40
C GLY A 134 25.40 -2.82 15.52
N LYS A 135 24.66 -1.72 15.55
CA LYS A 135 23.49 -1.48 14.69
C LYS A 135 23.83 -0.45 13.61
N LEU A 136 23.37 -0.66 12.38
CA LEU A 136 23.58 0.32 11.31
C LEU A 136 22.77 1.59 11.63
N LEU A 137 23.43 2.74 11.57
CA LEU A 137 22.79 4.04 11.75
C LEU A 137 22.13 4.49 10.44
N VAL A 138 20.84 4.85 10.51
CA VAL A 138 20.03 5.30 9.37
C VAL A 138 19.28 6.56 9.77
N GLY A 139 19.87 7.72 9.47
CA GLY A 139 19.36 8.99 9.98
C GLY A 139 19.36 9.00 11.52
N ALA A 140 18.18 9.19 12.13
CA ALA A 140 18.00 9.11 13.57
C ALA A 140 17.75 7.68 14.10
N ALA A 141 17.43 6.73 13.22
CA ALA A 141 17.09 5.35 13.58
C ALA A 141 18.33 4.44 13.56
N THR A 142 18.23 3.28 14.20
CA THR A 142 19.24 2.21 14.09
C THR A 142 18.59 0.90 13.71
N VAL A 143 19.23 0.12 12.84
CA VAL A 143 18.70 -1.17 12.37
C VAL A 143 19.69 -2.31 12.62
N ASP A 144 19.14 -3.48 12.93
CA ASP A 144 19.92 -4.72 13.04
C ASP A 144 20.33 -5.18 11.62
N PHE A 145 21.54 -4.79 11.21
CA PHE A 145 22.04 -4.99 9.86
C PHE A 145 23.13 -6.07 9.80
N ASN A 146 22.91 -7.08 8.96
CA ASN A 146 23.81 -8.22 8.79
C ASN A 146 24.38 -8.36 7.37
N GLY A 147 24.11 -7.40 6.48
CA GLY A 147 24.54 -7.44 5.08
C GLY A 147 23.83 -8.49 4.21
N THR A 148 22.72 -9.07 4.69
CA THR A 148 21.89 -9.98 3.89
C THR A 148 20.57 -9.32 3.49
N LEU A 149 19.76 -9.98 2.66
CA LEU A 149 18.44 -9.51 2.25
C LEU A 149 17.57 -9.01 3.41
N HIS A 150 17.62 -9.68 4.56
CA HIS A 150 16.86 -9.25 5.73
C HIS A 150 17.34 -7.87 6.24
N GLY A 151 18.65 -7.69 6.42
CA GLY A 151 19.21 -6.40 6.83
C GLY A 151 18.96 -5.30 5.81
N LEU A 152 19.07 -5.59 4.51
CA LEU A 152 18.74 -4.66 3.43
C LEU A 152 17.30 -4.18 3.52
N ARG A 153 16.34 -5.07 3.76
CA ARG A 153 14.94 -4.68 3.89
C ARG A 153 14.68 -3.80 5.11
N LEU A 154 15.25 -4.16 6.26
CA LEU A 154 15.15 -3.33 7.47
C LEU A 154 15.74 -1.95 7.25
N TRP A 155 16.90 -1.87 6.60
CA TRP A 155 17.51 -0.62 6.19
C TRP A 155 16.59 0.20 5.27
N ALA A 156 16.07 -0.40 4.19
CA ALA A 156 15.25 0.32 3.21
C ALA A 156 13.99 0.90 3.85
N ARG A 157 13.38 0.19 4.81
CA ARG A 157 12.27 0.68 5.63
C ARG A 157 12.67 1.83 6.55
N ALA A 158 13.76 1.67 7.30
CA ALA A 158 14.25 2.73 8.20
C ALA A 158 14.72 3.99 7.45
N ALA A 159 15.18 3.83 6.21
CA ALA A 159 15.55 4.93 5.32
C ALA A 159 14.34 5.61 4.64
N GLY A 160 13.10 5.15 4.91
CA GLY A 160 11.89 5.69 4.29
C GLY A 160 11.74 5.37 2.81
N LEU A 161 12.49 4.39 2.28
CA LEU A 161 12.45 4.02 0.86
C LEU A 161 11.25 3.14 0.53
N LEU A 162 10.75 2.36 1.49
CA LEU A 162 9.61 1.46 1.31
C LEU A 162 8.43 1.92 2.17
N ARG A 163 7.33 2.29 1.51
CA ARG A 163 6.10 2.82 2.12
C ARG A 163 5.00 1.77 2.28
N GLY A 164 3.99 2.09 3.07
CA GLY A 164 2.80 1.29 3.33
C GLY A 164 3.05 0.16 4.32
N ARG A 165 2.03 -0.14 5.12
CA ARG A 165 2.10 -1.17 6.14
C ARG A 165 1.78 -2.55 5.58
N ARG A 166 0.79 -2.70 4.69
CA ARG A 166 0.43 -3.99 4.07
C ARG A 166 1.53 -4.54 3.16
N SER A 167 2.31 -3.66 2.54
CA SER A 167 3.43 -4.07 1.67
C SER A 167 4.50 -4.86 2.44
N ARG A 168 4.65 -4.67 3.76
CA ARG A 168 5.62 -5.40 4.61
C ARG A 168 5.42 -6.92 4.57
N MET A 169 4.17 -7.38 4.59
CA MET A 169 3.84 -8.81 4.50
C MET A 169 4.23 -9.38 3.14
N VAL A 170 3.94 -8.65 2.06
CA VAL A 170 4.30 -9.05 0.70
C VAL A 170 5.81 -9.12 0.55
N GLU A 171 6.55 -8.11 0.99
CA GLU A 171 8.01 -8.15 1.00
C GLU A 171 8.58 -9.33 1.83
N GLN A 172 7.92 -9.71 2.93
CA GLN A 172 8.29 -10.89 3.72
C GLN A 172 8.08 -12.18 2.94
N ALA A 173 6.96 -12.29 2.22
CA ALA A 173 6.74 -13.39 1.30
C ALA A 173 7.81 -13.42 0.20
N LEU A 174 8.11 -12.28 -0.44
CA LEU A 174 9.16 -12.17 -1.47
C LEU A 174 10.53 -12.62 -0.95
N ALA A 175 10.91 -12.21 0.26
CA ALA A 175 12.18 -12.63 0.86
C ALA A 175 12.23 -14.14 1.14
N ARG A 176 11.11 -14.75 1.55
CA ARG A 176 11.02 -16.21 1.72
C ARG A 176 11.11 -16.94 0.38
N LEU A 177 10.40 -16.47 -0.64
CA LEU A 177 10.44 -17.03 -2.00
C LEU A 177 11.85 -16.92 -2.58
N ARG A 178 12.49 -15.76 -2.47
CA ARG A 178 13.90 -15.59 -2.87
C ARG A 178 14.81 -16.61 -2.20
N ASN A 179 14.66 -16.84 -0.90
CA ASN A 179 15.49 -17.83 -0.19
C ASN A 179 15.22 -19.26 -0.65
N HIS A 180 13.99 -19.58 -1.03
CA HIS A 180 13.65 -20.88 -1.64
C HIS A 180 14.36 -21.05 -2.99
N VAL A 181 14.36 -20.02 -3.83
CA VAL A 181 15.09 -20.03 -5.12
C VAL A 181 16.60 -20.17 -4.93
N ALA A 182 17.17 -19.49 -3.93
CA ALA A 182 18.61 -19.59 -3.63
C ALA A 182 19.02 -20.97 -3.07
N HIS A 183 18.07 -21.72 -2.51
CA HIS A 183 18.28 -23.02 -1.88
C HIS A 183 17.21 -24.03 -2.32
N PRO A 184 17.21 -24.43 -3.60
CA PRO A 184 16.13 -25.24 -4.15
C PRO A 184 16.13 -26.63 -3.52
N SER A 185 14.94 -27.10 -3.12
CA SER A 185 14.72 -28.44 -2.57
C SER A 185 14.19 -29.44 -3.58
N GLY A 186 13.87 -29.00 -4.80
CA GLY A 186 13.30 -29.83 -5.86
C GLY A 186 12.99 -29.01 -7.12
N HIS A 187 12.45 -29.69 -8.13
CA HIS A 187 11.95 -29.06 -9.33
C HIS A 187 10.56 -28.46 -9.09
N HIS A 188 10.35 -27.23 -9.52
CA HIS A 188 9.03 -26.58 -9.58
C HIS A 188 8.80 -25.98 -10.96
N VAL A 189 7.53 -25.67 -11.22
CA VAL A 189 7.05 -25.08 -12.46
C VAL A 189 6.12 -23.94 -12.10
N ASP A 190 6.38 -22.75 -12.63
CA ASP A 190 5.54 -21.57 -12.44
C ASP A 190 4.58 -21.37 -13.62
N THR A 191 3.64 -20.43 -13.50
CA THR A 191 2.72 -20.05 -14.57
C THR A 191 3.13 -18.70 -15.18
N PRO A 192 2.79 -18.44 -16.45
CA PRO A 192 3.00 -17.11 -17.04
C PRO A 192 2.35 -15.98 -16.23
N VAL A 193 1.20 -16.25 -15.59
CA VAL A 193 0.46 -15.28 -14.76
C VAL A 193 1.25 -14.90 -13.50
N GLU A 194 1.76 -15.89 -12.77
CA GLU A 194 2.54 -15.66 -11.55
C GLU A 194 3.93 -15.08 -11.86
N ALA A 195 4.57 -15.52 -12.97
CA ALA A 195 5.81 -14.91 -13.44
C ALA A 195 5.61 -13.43 -13.80
N ALA A 196 4.54 -13.08 -14.54
CA ALA A 196 4.19 -11.69 -14.85
C ALA A 196 3.91 -10.87 -13.58
N ARG A 197 3.16 -11.43 -12.63
CA ARG A 197 2.88 -10.79 -11.34
C ARG A 197 4.17 -10.54 -10.55
N THR A 198 5.12 -11.47 -10.59
CA THR A 198 6.42 -11.34 -9.92
C THR A 198 7.26 -10.23 -10.58
N VAL A 199 7.30 -10.18 -11.91
CA VAL A 199 7.99 -9.10 -12.66
C VAL A 199 7.34 -7.73 -12.38
N ARG A 200 6.01 -7.63 -12.37
CA ARG A 200 5.28 -6.41 -11.99
C ARG A 200 5.64 -5.96 -10.57
N THR A 201 5.57 -6.89 -9.62
CA THR A 201 5.90 -6.61 -8.21
C THR A 201 7.35 -6.15 -8.07
N LEU A 202 8.28 -6.75 -8.81
CA LEU A 202 9.67 -6.32 -8.86
C LEU A 202 9.81 -4.90 -9.41
N ALA A 203 9.12 -4.56 -10.50
CA ALA A 203 9.14 -3.21 -11.08
C ALA A 203 8.66 -2.16 -10.07
N GLU A 204 7.57 -2.45 -9.36
CA GLU A 204 7.04 -1.57 -8.29
C GLU A 204 8.06 -1.37 -7.17
N VAL A 205 8.69 -2.44 -6.70
CA VAL A 205 9.74 -2.37 -5.66
C VAL A 205 10.92 -1.52 -6.14
N ILE A 206 11.44 -1.79 -7.34
CA ILE A 206 12.58 -1.06 -7.88
C ILE A 206 12.23 0.43 -7.98
N ASN A 207 11.09 0.77 -8.57
CA ASN A 207 10.67 2.18 -8.67
C ASN A 207 10.56 2.85 -7.30
N GLN A 208 9.94 2.16 -6.33
CA GLN A 208 9.77 2.68 -4.98
C GLN A 208 11.11 2.90 -4.28
N LEU A 209 12.10 2.02 -4.45
CA LEU A 209 13.45 2.19 -3.91
C LEU A 209 14.15 3.46 -4.41
N TRP A 210 13.86 3.89 -5.64
CA TRP A 210 14.32 5.16 -6.23
C TRP A 210 13.31 6.30 -6.09
N GLY A 211 12.33 6.18 -5.19
CA GLY A 211 11.40 7.25 -4.82
C GLY A 211 10.29 7.53 -5.82
N ARG A 212 10.03 6.60 -6.76
CA ARG A 212 8.93 6.71 -7.71
C ARG A 212 7.81 5.74 -7.35
N ALA A 213 6.66 6.27 -6.95
CA ALA A 213 5.47 5.46 -6.80
C ALA A 213 4.94 5.00 -8.17
N THR A 214 4.30 3.82 -8.23
CA THR A 214 3.88 3.22 -9.50
C THR A 214 2.45 3.63 -9.86
N PRO A 215 2.21 4.19 -11.05
CA PRO A 215 0.86 4.41 -11.56
C PRO A 215 0.06 3.10 -11.57
N ASN A 216 -1.09 3.10 -10.90
CA ASN A 216 -1.94 1.92 -10.73
C ASN A 216 -1.22 0.70 -10.09
N GLY A 217 -0.10 0.93 -9.40
CA GLY A 217 0.69 -0.13 -8.76
C GLY A 217 -0.05 -0.74 -7.58
N ARG A 218 0.01 -2.06 -7.41
CA ARG A 218 -0.72 -2.78 -6.36
C ARG A 218 -0.02 -2.69 -5.00
N LEU A 219 1.30 -2.70 -4.99
CA LEU A 219 2.14 -2.75 -3.80
C LEU A 219 2.60 -1.36 -3.36
N TYR A 220 3.03 -0.53 -4.30
CA TYR A 220 3.44 0.86 -4.06
C TYR A 220 2.72 1.81 -5.01
N PRO A 221 1.39 1.97 -4.85
CA PRO A 221 0.59 2.85 -5.70
C PRO A 221 1.08 4.29 -5.59
N GLN A 222 0.98 5.03 -6.68
CA GLN A 222 0.97 6.50 -6.61
C GLN A 222 -0.22 7.00 -5.77
N PRO A 223 -0.13 8.24 -5.22
CA PRO A 223 -1.28 8.91 -4.66
C PRO A 223 -2.50 8.82 -5.58
N LEU A 224 -3.65 8.45 -5.01
CA LEU A 224 -4.85 8.19 -5.79
C LEU A 224 -5.58 9.50 -6.05
N ARG A 225 -6.21 9.62 -7.22
CA ARG A 225 -7.01 10.80 -7.57
C ARG A 225 -8.38 10.69 -6.91
N ARG A 226 -8.78 11.75 -6.19
CA ARG A 226 -10.14 11.90 -5.67
C ARG A 226 -10.92 12.89 -6.51
N GLU A 227 -12.20 12.59 -6.70
CA GLU A 227 -13.14 13.43 -7.43
C GLU A 227 -14.27 13.87 -6.50
N ILE A 228 -15.08 14.80 -6.98
CA ILE A 228 -16.23 15.29 -6.24
C ILE A 228 -17.38 14.30 -6.45
N ALA A 229 -17.82 13.70 -5.35
CA ALA A 229 -18.91 12.75 -5.32
C ALA A 229 -20.05 13.29 -4.44
N VAL A 230 -21.26 12.84 -4.76
CA VAL A 230 -22.47 13.17 -4.02
C VAL A 230 -23.00 11.87 -3.44
N LEU A 231 -23.17 11.87 -2.11
CA LEU A 231 -23.81 10.77 -1.40
C LEU A 231 -25.22 11.22 -1.04
N SER A 232 -26.21 10.44 -1.48
CA SER A 232 -27.62 10.77 -1.34
C SER A 232 -28.33 9.67 -0.58
N TRP A 233 -29.15 9.99 0.42
CA TRP A 233 -29.91 8.97 1.15
C TRP A 233 -31.32 9.41 1.56
N LYS A 234 -32.21 8.44 1.68
CA LYS A 234 -33.59 8.63 2.17
C LYS A 234 -33.90 7.60 3.26
N GLY A 235 -34.02 8.08 4.50
CA GLY A 235 -34.13 7.19 5.67
C GLY A 235 -32.99 6.16 5.68
N ASP A 236 -33.25 4.96 6.21
CA ASP A 236 -32.23 3.92 6.35
C ASP A 236 -32.13 2.94 5.17
N ALA A 237 -32.92 3.14 4.11
CA ALA A 237 -33.18 2.09 3.10
C ALA A 237 -32.51 2.31 1.74
N SER A 238 -32.24 3.56 1.35
CA SER A 238 -31.71 3.88 0.01
C SER A 238 -30.54 4.83 0.13
N ILE A 239 -29.37 4.39 -0.32
CA ILE A 239 -28.14 5.19 -0.44
C ILE A 239 -27.67 5.13 -1.89
N HIS A 240 -27.35 6.28 -2.46
CA HIS A 240 -26.78 6.44 -3.79
C HIS A 240 -25.45 7.16 -3.71
N VAL A 241 -24.51 6.74 -4.55
CA VAL A 241 -23.21 7.38 -4.74
C VAL A 241 -23.11 7.74 -6.21
N GLU A 242 -22.98 9.03 -6.50
CA GLU A 242 -22.97 9.54 -7.87
C GLU A 242 -21.85 10.56 -8.05
N PRO A 243 -21.29 10.70 -9.28
CA PRO A 243 -20.41 11.82 -9.59
C PRO A 243 -21.16 13.15 -9.47
N ALA A 244 -20.48 14.24 -9.13
CA ALA A 244 -21.09 15.55 -8.96
C ALA A 244 -21.91 16.02 -10.18
N ASP A 245 -21.46 15.67 -11.39
CA ASP A 245 -22.14 16.02 -12.64
C ASP A 245 -23.55 15.42 -12.76
N ALA A 246 -23.84 14.33 -12.04
CA ALA A 246 -25.16 13.71 -12.01
C ALA A 246 -26.22 14.63 -11.40
N LEU A 247 -25.84 15.62 -10.57
CA LEU A 247 -26.77 16.62 -10.03
C LEU A 247 -27.32 17.58 -11.10
N PHE A 248 -26.64 17.70 -12.24
CA PHE A 248 -27.01 18.58 -13.36
C PHE A 248 -27.79 17.85 -14.45
N VAL A 249 -27.82 16.51 -14.39
CA VAL A 249 -28.57 15.65 -15.30
C VAL A 249 -29.91 15.35 -14.63
N GLY A 250 -31.01 15.81 -15.25
CA GLY A 250 -32.38 15.56 -14.78
C GLY A 250 -33.34 16.72 -15.07
N GLY A 251 -34.64 16.40 -15.16
CA GLY A 251 -35.72 17.38 -15.30
C GLY A 251 -36.46 17.64 -13.98
N ASP A 252 -37.43 18.55 -13.98
CA ASP A 252 -38.17 19.01 -12.77
C ASP A 252 -38.76 17.86 -11.92
N GLU A 253 -39.12 16.71 -12.52
CA GLU A 253 -39.66 15.54 -11.84
C GLU A 253 -38.61 14.80 -10.98
N GLU A 254 -37.36 14.71 -11.44
CA GLU A 254 -36.24 14.15 -10.67
C GLU A 254 -35.77 15.11 -9.57
N GLU A 255 -35.97 16.42 -9.76
CA GLU A 255 -35.69 17.44 -8.75
C GLU A 255 -36.66 17.32 -7.57
N GLN A 256 -37.96 17.10 -7.84
CA GLN A 256 -38.98 16.88 -6.80
C GLN A 256 -38.81 15.54 -6.06
N ALA A 257 -38.42 14.46 -6.74
CA ALA A 257 -38.09 13.19 -6.08
C ALA A 257 -36.77 13.28 -5.28
N GLY A 258 -35.80 14.07 -5.77
CA GLY A 258 -34.52 14.31 -5.13
C GLY A 258 -34.59 15.13 -3.83
N ASP A 259 -35.66 15.91 -3.63
CA ASP A 259 -35.91 16.65 -2.39
C ASP A 259 -36.32 15.74 -1.21
N GLU A 260 -36.74 14.50 -1.47
CA GLU A 260 -36.95 13.49 -0.42
C GLU A 260 -35.63 12.89 0.10
N TYR A 261 -34.54 13.07 -0.64
CA TYR A 261 -33.20 12.63 -0.27
C TYR A 261 -32.43 13.76 0.42
N GLN A 262 -31.61 13.40 1.40
CA GLN A 262 -30.54 14.26 1.90
C GLN A 262 -29.28 14.01 1.07
N HIS A 263 -28.55 15.07 0.78
CA HIS A 263 -27.34 15.06 -0.06
C HIS A 263 -26.16 15.61 0.73
N VAL A 264 -25.02 14.94 0.63
CA VAL A 264 -23.72 15.44 1.10
C VAL A 264 -22.75 15.42 -0.07
N VAL A 265 -21.94 16.46 -0.19
CA VAL A 265 -20.85 16.54 -1.16
C VAL A 265 -19.55 16.21 -0.47
N VAL A 266 -18.82 15.26 -1.03
CA VAL A 266 -17.54 14.79 -0.52
C VAL A 266 -16.49 14.77 -1.63
N ARG A 267 -15.22 14.80 -1.24
CA ARG A 267 -14.10 14.46 -2.12
C ARG A 267 -13.64 13.04 -1.80
N ALA A 268 -13.85 12.12 -2.74
CA ALA A 268 -13.63 10.68 -2.54
C ALA A 268 -12.99 10.02 -3.77
N ILE A 269 -12.51 8.79 -3.63
CA ILE A 269 -12.04 8.00 -4.76
C ILE A 269 -13.25 7.58 -5.61
N PRO A 270 -13.31 7.92 -6.91
CA PRO A 270 -14.43 7.58 -7.75
C PRO A 270 -14.49 6.07 -8.02
N PHE A 271 -15.70 5.54 -8.20
CA PHE A 271 -15.87 4.22 -8.77
C PHE A 271 -15.53 4.25 -10.25
N ILE A 272 -14.45 3.54 -10.64
CA ILE A 272 -14.06 3.38 -12.04
C ILE A 272 -14.26 1.89 -12.40
N PRO A 273 -15.17 1.55 -13.33
CA PRO A 273 -15.35 0.16 -13.76
C PRO A 273 -14.04 -0.48 -14.21
N GLY A 274 -13.71 -1.64 -13.65
CA GLY A 274 -12.46 -2.37 -13.95
C GLY A 274 -11.22 -1.85 -13.21
N SER A 275 -11.32 -0.73 -12.48
CA SER A 275 -10.30 -0.34 -11.51
C SER A 275 -10.36 -1.26 -10.29
N HIS A 276 -9.20 -1.65 -9.78
CA HIS A 276 -9.11 -2.33 -8.49
C HIS A 276 -9.15 -1.36 -7.31
N TRP A 277 -9.08 -0.05 -7.58
CA TRP A 277 -9.33 1.00 -6.60
C TRP A 277 -10.83 1.29 -6.57
N ASN A 278 -11.52 0.67 -5.62
CA ASN A 278 -12.91 0.94 -5.29
C ASN A 278 -13.04 1.04 -3.77
N ASP A 279 -13.81 2.02 -3.30
CA ASP A 279 -14.15 2.15 -1.88
C ASP A 279 -15.50 1.48 -1.62
N GLU A 280 -15.46 0.23 -1.19
CA GLU A 280 -16.67 -0.52 -0.85
C GLU A 280 -17.42 0.03 0.37
N HIS A 281 -16.77 0.90 1.16
CA HIS A 281 -17.31 1.49 2.38
C HIS A 281 -17.72 2.96 2.21
N LEU A 282 -17.74 3.50 0.99
CA LEU A 282 -18.13 4.90 0.76
C LEU A 282 -19.56 5.21 1.23
N THR A 283 -20.44 4.21 1.23
CA THR A 283 -21.81 4.32 1.75
C THR A 283 -21.89 4.36 3.29
N GLU A 284 -20.77 4.12 3.98
CA GLU A 284 -20.66 4.16 5.44
C GLU A 284 -20.06 5.48 5.95
N PHE A 285 -19.90 6.47 5.06
CA PHE A 285 -19.21 7.73 5.33
C PHE A 285 -19.72 8.43 6.60
N ASP A 286 -18.76 8.90 7.38
CA ASP A 286 -18.96 9.62 8.63
C ASP A 286 -17.92 10.76 8.72
N THR A 287 -18.37 11.94 9.13
CA THR A 287 -17.49 13.11 9.33
C THR A 287 -16.55 13.01 10.52
N HIS A 288 -16.94 12.27 11.56
CA HIS A 288 -16.15 12.13 12.78
C HIS A 288 -15.16 10.97 12.67
N TYR A 289 -15.50 9.94 11.89
CA TYR A 289 -14.77 8.69 11.82
C TYR A 289 -14.29 8.36 10.40
N GLU A 290 -13.11 7.77 10.31
CA GLU A 290 -12.54 7.22 9.08
C GLU A 290 -13.19 5.87 8.77
N THR A 291 -14.44 5.89 8.31
CA THR A 291 -15.22 4.67 7.97
C THR A 291 -15.02 4.20 6.53
N THR A 292 -14.51 5.06 5.67
CA THR A 292 -14.21 4.76 4.26
C THR A 292 -12.82 4.16 4.12
N ARG A 293 -12.60 3.31 3.12
CA ARG A 293 -11.29 2.67 2.90
C ARG A 293 -10.21 3.69 2.58
N TYR A 294 -10.52 4.67 1.73
CA TYR A 294 -9.59 5.74 1.36
C TYR A 294 -9.97 7.05 2.05
N PRO A 295 -9.04 8.02 2.17
CA PRO A 295 -9.34 9.32 2.75
C PRO A 295 -10.48 10.03 2.02
N THR A 296 -11.56 10.34 2.72
CA THR A 296 -12.73 11.04 2.17
C THR A 296 -12.94 12.35 2.90
N ASP A 297 -12.95 13.48 2.17
CA ASP A 297 -13.15 14.79 2.78
C ASP A 297 -14.60 15.26 2.62
N TYR A 298 -15.19 15.66 3.74
CA TYR A 298 -16.45 16.40 3.76
C TYR A 298 -16.27 17.78 3.13
N LEU A 299 -17.15 18.16 2.22
CA LEU A 299 -17.16 19.50 1.62
C LEU A 299 -18.42 20.30 1.97
N TRP A 300 -19.60 19.66 1.90
CA TRP A 300 -20.87 20.34 2.15
C TRP A 300 -21.99 19.36 2.49
N GLY A 301 -22.98 19.79 3.29
CA GLY A 301 -24.22 19.09 3.57
C GLY A 301 -24.46 18.81 5.06
N PRO A 302 -25.51 18.04 5.42
CA PRO A 302 -26.56 17.56 4.52
C PRO A 302 -27.43 18.70 3.99
N GLY A 303 -28.07 18.49 2.84
CA GLY A 303 -29.11 19.39 2.34
C GLY A 303 -29.86 18.81 1.14
N THR A 304 -30.66 19.63 0.46
CA THR A 304 -31.43 19.20 -0.71
C THR A 304 -30.57 19.16 -1.97
N ARG A 305 -31.05 18.44 -3.01
CA ARG A 305 -30.40 18.34 -4.32
C ARG A 305 -30.10 19.73 -4.91
N ARG A 306 -31.08 20.63 -4.87
CA ARG A 306 -30.97 22.02 -5.35
C ARG A 306 -29.92 22.82 -4.59
N ALA A 307 -29.84 22.66 -3.27
CA ALA A 307 -28.86 23.36 -2.45
C ALA A 307 -27.43 22.84 -2.70
N ALA A 308 -27.26 21.52 -2.88
CA ALA A 308 -25.99 20.90 -3.24
C ALA A 308 -25.49 21.41 -4.60
N ARG A 309 -26.38 21.47 -5.61
CA ARG A 309 -26.09 22.01 -6.93
C ARG A 309 -25.67 23.48 -6.87
N ALA A 310 -26.43 24.31 -6.17
CA ALA A 310 -26.11 25.73 -6.03
C ALA A 310 -24.74 25.94 -5.35
N TRP A 311 -24.41 25.10 -4.36
CA TRP A 311 -23.10 25.12 -3.71
C TRP A 311 -21.97 24.71 -4.67
N LEU A 312 -22.15 23.64 -5.47
CA LEU A 312 -21.17 23.21 -6.47
C LEU A 312 -20.91 24.28 -7.55
N GLU A 313 -21.96 24.97 -8.01
CA GLU A 313 -21.83 26.04 -9.00
C GLU A 313 -21.03 27.24 -8.45
N SER A 314 -21.18 27.53 -7.15
CA SER A 314 -20.52 28.63 -6.43
C SER A 314 -19.07 28.29 -6.06
N GLU A 315 -18.85 27.20 -5.33
CA GLU A 315 -17.53 26.87 -4.76
C GLU A 315 -16.61 26.17 -5.75
N ARG A 316 -17.16 25.44 -6.73
CA ARG A 316 -16.42 24.70 -7.76
C ARG A 316 -15.22 23.93 -7.20
N PRO A 317 -15.45 23.01 -6.23
CA PRO A 317 -14.35 22.32 -5.58
C PRO A 317 -13.56 21.48 -6.60
N GLU A 318 -12.24 21.50 -6.47
CA GLU A 318 -11.34 20.77 -7.35
C GLU A 318 -11.13 19.32 -6.89
N ALA A 319 -10.88 18.45 -7.86
CA ALA A 319 -10.29 17.13 -7.63
C ALA A 319 -8.87 17.29 -7.08
N ASP A 320 -8.41 16.32 -6.29
CA ASP A 320 -7.04 16.30 -5.78
C ASP A 320 -6.43 14.90 -5.83
N SER A 321 -5.23 14.78 -5.29
CA SER A 321 -4.56 13.51 -5.11
C SER A 321 -4.20 13.30 -3.66
N VAL A 322 -4.41 12.09 -3.15
CA VAL A 322 -4.20 11.75 -1.75
C VAL A 322 -3.38 10.49 -1.61
N ASP A 323 -2.43 10.49 -0.67
CA ASP A 323 -1.79 9.26 -0.21
C ASP A 323 -2.68 8.59 0.83
N PHE A 324 -2.77 7.28 0.78
CA PHE A 324 -3.54 6.48 1.73
C PHE A 324 -2.67 5.48 2.49
N THR A 325 -1.37 5.43 2.22
CA THR A 325 -0.44 4.53 2.91
C THR A 325 0.12 5.16 4.17
N ASP A 326 0.49 4.34 5.16
CA ASP A 326 1.14 4.77 6.41
C ASP A 326 0.38 5.86 7.18
N ARG A 327 -0.96 5.84 7.14
CA ARG A 327 -1.83 6.80 7.83
C ARG A 327 -1.80 6.59 9.34
N VAL A 328 -1.88 7.68 10.09
CA VAL A 328 -2.04 7.63 11.56
C VAL A 328 -3.52 7.74 11.90
N PHE A 329 -3.98 6.82 12.76
CA PHE A 329 -5.35 6.78 13.25
C PHE A 329 -5.37 6.89 14.77
N LEU A 330 -6.32 7.66 15.29
CA LEU A 330 -6.63 7.72 16.71
C LEU A 330 -7.94 6.98 16.99
N MET A 331 -7.95 6.10 17.98
CA MET A 331 -9.14 5.38 18.41
C MET A 331 -9.35 5.54 19.90
N ARG A 332 -10.61 5.63 20.31
CA ARG A 332 -11.03 5.75 21.70
C ARG A 332 -11.70 4.47 22.15
N ASP A 333 -11.22 3.90 23.25
CA ASP A 333 -11.89 2.86 24.02
C ASP A 333 -12.51 3.51 25.27
N ASP A 334 -13.84 3.55 25.29
CA ASP A 334 -14.62 4.07 26.41
C ASP A 334 -15.34 2.94 27.11
N ALA A 335 -14.81 2.53 28.27
CA ALA A 335 -15.38 1.47 29.12
C ALA A 335 -15.61 0.13 28.38
N GLY A 336 -14.67 -0.27 27.51
CA GLY A 336 -14.74 -1.52 26.74
C GLY A 336 -15.48 -1.37 25.40
N ARG A 337 -15.93 -0.16 25.06
CA ARG A 337 -16.52 0.16 23.77
C ARG A 337 -15.49 0.90 22.92
N LEU A 338 -14.90 0.18 21.97
CA LEU A 338 -13.99 0.74 21.00
C LEU A 338 -14.77 1.46 19.89
N LEU A 339 -14.54 2.77 19.78
CA LEU A 339 -15.09 3.59 18.70
C LEU A 339 -14.26 3.45 17.42
N PRO A 340 -14.84 3.71 16.24
CA PRO A 340 -14.12 3.66 14.98
C PRO A 340 -12.90 4.60 14.93
N PRO A 341 -11.96 4.36 14.01
CA PRO A 341 -10.78 5.21 13.85
C PRO A 341 -11.16 6.64 13.47
N MET A 342 -10.41 7.62 13.96
CA MET A 342 -10.49 9.02 13.57
C MET A 342 -9.15 9.48 12.99
N ARG A 343 -9.19 10.46 12.10
CA ARG A 343 -7.99 11.21 11.74
C ARG A 343 -7.56 12.14 12.89
N PRO A 344 -6.26 12.38 13.10
CA PRO A 344 -5.77 13.13 14.26
C PRO A 344 -6.34 14.56 14.36
N GLU A 345 -6.59 15.23 13.23
CA GLU A 345 -7.15 16.58 13.18
C GLU A 345 -8.57 16.64 13.75
N VAL A 346 -9.39 15.62 13.48
CA VAL A 346 -10.77 15.53 13.97
C VAL A 346 -10.79 15.18 15.45
N ALA A 347 -9.97 14.23 15.87
CA ALA A 347 -9.79 13.89 17.28
C ALA A 347 -9.33 15.11 18.10
N ALA A 348 -8.37 15.89 17.58
CA ALA A 348 -7.91 17.14 18.17
C ALA A 348 -9.03 18.20 18.31
N GLY A 349 -10.02 18.17 17.42
CA GLY A 349 -11.17 19.07 17.40
C GLY A 349 -12.27 18.75 18.43
N LEU A 350 -12.28 17.55 19.00
CA LEU A 350 -13.35 17.05 19.88
C LEU A 350 -13.56 17.93 21.12
N PRO A 351 -14.80 18.08 21.62
CA PRO A 351 -15.06 18.70 22.92
C PRO A 351 -14.37 17.96 24.07
N ALA A 352 -14.02 18.66 25.16
CA ALA A 352 -13.30 18.07 26.29
C ALA A 352 -14.02 16.85 26.92
N GLY A 353 -15.36 16.85 26.92
CA GLY A 353 -16.17 15.73 27.44
C GLY A 353 -16.08 14.46 26.59
N GLU A 354 -15.62 14.55 25.33
CA GLU A 354 -15.49 13.42 24.41
C GLU A 354 -14.05 12.88 24.34
N ARG A 355 -13.13 13.45 25.12
CA ARG A 355 -11.70 13.06 25.19
C ARG A 355 -11.39 12.08 26.32
N THR A 356 -12.40 11.56 27.00
CA THR A 356 -12.23 10.60 28.10
C THR A 356 -11.93 9.19 27.59
N GLY A 357 -11.64 8.25 28.49
CA GLY A 357 -11.32 6.86 28.14
C GLY A 357 -9.86 6.63 27.79
N THR A 358 -9.56 5.44 27.27
CA THR A 358 -8.22 5.06 26.81
C THR A 358 -8.12 5.35 25.31
N TRP A 359 -7.05 5.98 24.90
CA TRP A 359 -6.78 6.30 23.51
C TRP A 359 -5.65 5.43 22.95
N HIS A 360 -5.69 5.20 21.64
CA HIS A 360 -4.69 4.45 20.90
C HIS A 360 -4.28 5.22 19.64
N ALA A 361 -2.99 5.42 19.43
CA ALA A 361 -2.42 5.89 18.17
C ALA A 361 -1.76 4.72 17.45
N VAL A 362 -2.19 4.48 16.21
CA VAL A 362 -1.61 3.44 15.37
C VAL A 362 -1.34 3.96 13.96
N ARG A 363 -0.36 3.37 13.29
CA ARG A 363 -0.10 3.57 11.86
C ARG A 363 -0.58 2.37 11.06
N ALA A 364 -1.44 2.60 10.07
CA ALA A 364 -2.01 1.59 9.19
C ALA A 364 -2.28 2.17 7.79
N ASP A 365 -2.47 1.34 6.77
CA ASP A 365 -2.90 1.82 5.45
C ASP A 365 -4.42 2.04 5.40
N PHE A 366 -5.18 1.20 6.12
CA PHE A 366 -6.63 1.22 6.11
C PHE A 366 -7.22 1.30 7.52
N PRO A 367 -8.37 1.96 7.72
CA PRO A 367 -9.01 2.06 9.03
C PRO A 367 -9.42 0.71 9.61
N GLU A 368 -9.84 -0.24 8.77
CA GLU A 368 -10.18 -1.60 9.18
C GLU A 368 -9.02 -2.32 9.86
N ASP A 369 -7.78 -2.13 9.36
CA ASP A 369 -6.59 -2.76 9.91
C ASP A 369 -6.28 -2.18 11.31
N ALA A 370 -6.40 -0.85 11.43
CA ALA A 370 -6.23 -0.13 12.69
C ALA A 370 -7.24 -0.59 13.75
N PHE A 371 -8.52 -0.64 13.38
CA PHE A 371 -9.60 -1.05 14.28
C PHE A 371 -9.48 -2.52 14.68
N ALA A 372 -9.26 -3.42 13.71
CA ALA A 372 -9.11 -4.84 13.98
C ALA A 372 -7.92 -5.12 14.90
N HIS A 373 -6.82 -4.39 14.74
CA HIS A 373 -5.67 -4.47 15.62
C HIS A 373 -6.02 -4.06 17.05
N VAL A 374 -6.56 -2.85 17.27
CA VAL A 374 -6.84 -2.37 18.63
C VAL A 374 -7.90 -3.24 19.32
N ARG A 375 -8.98 -3.61 18.62
CA ARG A 375 -9.97 -4.56 19.14
C ARG A 375 -9.34 -5.88 19.56
N GLY A 376 -8.39 -6.37 18.77
CA GLY A 376 -7.68 -7.61 19.06
C GLY A 376 -6.64 -7.49 20.18
N THR A 377 -6.21 -6.28 20.55
CA THR A 377 -5.36 -6.05 21.74
C THR A 377 -6.16 -5.95 23.04
N THR A 378 -7.42 -5.48 22.98
CA THR A 378 -8.26 -5.27 24.16
C THR A 378 -9.07 -6.51 24.57
N GLN A 379 -9.16 -7.53 23.71
CA GLN A 379 -9.80 -8.81 24.01
C GLN A 379 -8.86 -9.77 24.76
N ASP A 380 -9.39 -10.46 25.78
CA ASP A 380 -8.66 -11.50 26.51
C ASP A 380 -8.19 -12.61 25.56
N GLY A 381 -6.88 -12.90 25.56
CA GLY A 381 -6.28 -13.88 24.65
C GLY A 381 -5.98 -13.35 23.24
N GLY A 382 -5.99 -12.04 23.05
CA GLY A 382 -5.63 -11.36 21.80
C GLY A 382 -4.30 -11.81 21.20
N SER A 383 -4.26 -11.96 19.86
CA SER A 383 -3.05 -12.33 19.11
C SER A 383 -2.19 -11.12 18.69
N HIS A 384 -2.63 -9.91 19.04
CA HIS A 384 -1.94 -8.65 18.74
C HIS A 384 -1.24 -8.12 20.00
N SER A 385 0.01 -7.67 19.86
CA SER A 385 0.71 -6.93 20.92
C SER A 385 0.28 -5.46 20.91
N GLY A 386 0.10 -4.89 22.11
CA GLY A 386 -0.09 -3.46 22.32
C GLY A 386 1.22 -2.70 22.60
N ASP A 387 2.37 -3.36 22.50
CA ASP A 387 3.69 -2.73 22.65
C ASP A 387 3.98 -1.83 21.45
N GLN A 388 4.67 -0.70 21.71
CA GLN A 388 5.10 0.20 20.64
C GLN A 388 5.95 -0.50 19.58
N GLY A 389 5.69 -0.16 18.32
CA GLY A 389 6.38 -0.69 17.16
C GLY A 389 5.51 -1.59 16.28
N ASP A 390 6.17 -2.38 15.46
CA ASP A 390 5.51 -3.20 14.43
C ASP A 390 4.83 -4.43 15.03
N CYS A 391 3.53 -4.61 14.74
CA CYS A 391 2.82 -5.83 15.12
C CYS A 391 3.31 -7.02 14.29
N ALA A 392 3.60 -8.15 14.94
CA ALA A 392 4.01 -9.38 14.25
C ALA A 392 2.85 -10.10 13.54
N SER A 393 1.61 -9.84 13.97
CA SER A 393 0.40 -10.57 13.53
C SER A 393 -0.40 -9.84 12.45
N CYS A 394 -0.16 -8.54 12.23
CA CYS A 394 -0.87 -7.76 11.22
C CYS A 394 -0.04 -6.58 10.70
N SER A 395 -0.61 -5.82 9.76
CA SER A 395 0.03 -4.69 9.09
C SER A 395 -0.16 -3.37 9.85
N VAL A 396 0.04 -3.37 11.18
CA VAL A 396 -0.15 -2.17 12.01
C VAL A 396 1.14 -1.86 12.78
N GLU A 397 1.42 -0.58 12.97
CA GLU A 397 2.41 -0.08 13.94
C GLU A 397 1.66 0.53 15.12
N VAL A 398 2.00 0.13 16.34
CA VAL A 398 1.52 0.82 17.53
C VAL A 398 2.45 1.99 17.79
N LEU A 399 1.92 3.20 17.77
CA LEU A 399 2.68 4.40 18.10
C LEU A 399 2.60 4.68 19.60
N GLY A 400 1.45 4.42 20.21
CA GLY A 400 1.26 4.54 21.65
C GLY A 400 -0.19 4.36 22.09
N SER A 401 -0.39 4.23 23.40
CA SER A 401 -1.70 4.20 24.05
C SER A 401 -1.63 4.93 25.38
N GLY A 402 -2.76 5.46 25.86
CA GLY A 402 -2.80 6.23 27.10
C GLY A 402 -3.96 7.21 27.16
N THR A 403 -3.74 8.38 27.77
CA THR A 403 -4.70 9.47 27.75
C THR A 403 -4.78 10.12 26.37
N PHE A 404 -5.81 10.94 26.14
CA PHE A 404 -5.93 11.72 24.90
C PHE A 404 -4.68 12.57 24.61
N ASP A 405 -4.15 13.27 25.63
CA ASP A 405 -3.00 14.16 25.46
C ASP A 405 -1.72 13.37 25.15
N ASP A 406 -1.52 12.19 25.76
CA ASP A 406 -0.37 11.31 25.48
C ASP A 406 -0.38 10.88 24.00
N VAL A 407 -1.55 10.42 23.53
CA VAL A 407 -1.73 9.86 22.20
C VAL A 407 -1.68 10.96 21.12
N LEU A 408 -2.24 12.13 21.40
CA LEU A 408 -2.14 13.28 20.51
C LEU A 408 -0.69 13.76 20.40
N GLY A 409 0.07 13.82 21.49
CA GLY A 409 1.49 14.18 21.47
C GLY A 409 2.37 13.19 20.68
N VAL A 410 2.04 11.90 20.73
CA VAL A 410 2.68 10.88 19.89
C VAL A 410 2.35 11.10 18.40
N ALA A 411 1.10 11.42 18.08
CA ALA A 411 0.69 11.75 16.72
C ALA A 411 1.39 13.02 16.20
N GLU A 412 1.53 14.06 17.03
CA GLU A 412 2.25 15.30 16.69
C GLU A 412 3.74 15.07 16.47
N THR A 413 4.37 14.20 17.27
CA THR A 413 5.77 13.80 17.05
C THR A 413 5.94 13.09 15.71
N THR A 414 4.90 12.41 15.25
CA THR A 414 4.90 11.61 14.02
C THR A 414 4.58 12.43 12.77
N LEU A 415 3.58 13.30 12.84
CA LEU A 415 3.02 14.04 11.71
C LEU A 415 3.46 15.51 11.66
N GLY A 416 4.04 16.04 12.75
CA GLY A 416 4.19 17.46 12.97
C GLY A 416 2.97 18.07 13.66
N ALA A 417 2.90 19.40 13.72
CA ALA A 417 1.82 20.10 14.40
C ALA A 417 0.45 19.77 13.78
N ILE A 418 -0.49 19.30 14.61
CA ILE A 418 -1.84 18.93 14.19
C ILE A 418 -2.77 20.12 14.40
N GLN A 419 -3.47 20.54 13.34
CA GLN A 419 -4.50 21.57 13.46
C GLN A 419 -5.86 20.95 13.76
N PRO A 420 -6.53 21.34 14.86
CA PRO A 420 -7.86 20.84 15.19
C PRO A 420 -8.89 21.23 14.12
N VAL A 421 -9.66 20.26 13.64
CA VAL A 421 -10.77 20.46 12.70
C VAL A 421 -12.07 20.08 13.38
N ARG A 422 -13.06 20.98 13.33
CA ARG A 422 -14.45 20.69 13.76
C ARG A 422 -15.33 20.59 12.54
N LEU A 423 -15.85 19.40 12.30
CA LEU A 423 -16.80 19.14 11.23
C LEU A 423 -18.23 19.12 11.78
N PRO A 424 -19.24 19.44 10.97
CA PRO A 424 -20.63 19.15 11.32
C PRO A 424 -20.81 17.64 11.45
N THR A 425 -21.67 17.20 12.37
CA THR A 425 -21.97 15.78 12.52
C THR A 425 -22.86 15.31 11.37
N VAL A 426 -22.23 14.72 10.36
CA VAL A 426 -22.89 14.08 9.23
C VAL A 426 -22.46 12.63 9.17
N ARG A 427 -23.44 11.74 9.08
CA ARG A 427 -23.22 10.29 8.95
C ARG A 427 -24.29 9.69 8.06
N LEU A 428 -23.90 8.75 7.21
CA LEU A 428 -24.87 7.96 6.48
C LEU A 428 -25.50 6.91 7.42
N PRO A 429 -26.80 6.61 7.25
CA PRO A 429 -27.57 5.82 8.21
C PRO A 429 -27.11 4.36 8.28
N LEU A 430 -26.71 3.79 7.14
CA LEU A 430 -26.23 2.42 7.09
C LEU A 430 -24.73 2.36 7.38
N SER A 431 -24.35 1.47 8.29
CA SER A 431 -22.98 0.97 8.38
C SER A 431 -23.03 -0.45 8.90
N LEU A 432 -22.64 -1.38 8.04
CA LEU A 432 -22.59 -2.81 8.38
C LEU A 432 -21.31 -3.12 9.15
N PHE A 433 -20.23 -2.38 8.88
CA PHE A 433 -18.92 -2.63 9.47
C PHE A 433 -18.70 -1.85 10.77
N TRP A 434 -19.36 -0.69 10.93
CA TRP A 434 -19.24 0.23 12.08
C TRP A 434 -20.59 0.43 12.78
N PRO A 435 -21.12 -0.58 13.49
CA PRO A 435 -22.43 -0.47 14.15
C PRO A 435 -22.43 0.54 15.31
N ASP A 436 -21.28 0.75 15.96
CA ASP A 436 -21.12 1.61 17.13
C ASP A 436 -20.49 2.97 16.79
N ARG A 437 -21.25 3.82 16.08
CA ARG A 437 -20.86 5.20 15.73
C ARG A 437 -21.46 6.27 16.66
N THR A 438 -22.10 5.86 17.76
CA THR A 438 -22.86 6.74 18.68
C THR A 438 -22.22 6.92 20.02
#